data_AF-A0A6J4MBB7-F1
#
_entry.id   AF-A0A6J4MBB7-F1
#
_cell.length_a   1.000
_cell.length_b   1.000
_cell.length_c   1.000
_cell.angle_alpha   90.00
_cell.angle_beta   90.00
_cell.angle_gamma   90.00
#
_symmetry.space_group_name_H-M   'P 1'
#
loop_
_entity.id
_entity.type
_entity.pdbx_description
1 polymer ?
#
loop_
_entity_poly.entity_id
_entity_poly.type
_entity_poly.pdbx_seq_one_letter_code
_entity_poly.pdbx_strand_id
1 'polypeptide(L)'
;MRLVIARCQVDYAGRLTAHLPMATRLIMVKNDGSVLVHSDGGSYKPLNWMSPPARLREGVTEDGRVEWTVHGKDGPDGDTLRILVDEVLSDSSHDLGLDPGLQKDGVEKHLQELLADHPGTLAPGLTLVRREYPTAIGPVDLLCRDDRGSCVAVEVKRRGDIDGVEQLTRYLELLNRDSTLCLNGSVRGIFAAQEIRPQARVLATD
;
A
#
# COMPACT_ATOMS: atom_id res chain seq x y z
N MET A 1 -14.32 -6.69 -16.47
CA MET A 1 -12.85 -6.84 -16.55
C MET A 1 -12.50 -7.27 -17.96
N ARG A 2 -11.62 -6.55 -18.66
CA ARG A 2 -11.07 -6.97 -19.96
C ARG A 2 -9.60 -7.37 -19.78
N LEU A 3 -9.21 -8.50 -20.35
CA LEU A 3 -7.88 -9.06 -20.30
C LEU A 3 -7.36 -9.17 -21.73
N VAL A 4 -6.27 -8.47 -22.02
CA VAL A 4 -5.67 -8.45 -23.36
C VAL A 4 -4.22 -8.90 -23.27
N ILE A 5 -3.88 -9.98 -23.96
CA ILE A 5 -2.50 -10.40 -24.16
C ILE A 5 -2.07 -9.84 -25.51
N ALA A 6 -1.10 -8.94 -25.50
CA ALA A 6 -0.65 -8.26 -26.70
C ALA A 6 0.86 -8.04 -26.70
N ARG A 7 1.45 -8.09 -27.90
CA ARG A 7 2.78 -7.55 -28.16
C ARG A 7 2.64 -6.03 -28.20
N CYS A 8 3.18 -5.36 -27.20
CA CYS A 8 3.01 -3.92 -27.03
C CYS A 8 4.25 -3.24 -26.47
N GLN A 9 4.36 -1.93 -26.67
CA GLN A 9 5.27 -1.02 -25.99
C GLN A 9 4.45 -0.09 -25.10
N VAL A 10 5.02 0.33 -23.97
CA VAL A 10 4.32 1.23 -23.05
C VAL A 10 5.21 2.41 -22.69
N ASP A 11 4.65 3.61 -22.80
CA ASP A 11 5.28 4.87 -22.40
C ASP A 11 4.39 5.56 -21.36
N TYR A 12 4.98 5.89 -20.22
CA TYR A 12 4.34 6.67 -19.17
C TYR A 12 4.96 8.06 -19.11
N ALA A 13 4.11 9.08 -19.13
CA ALA A 13 4.50 10.48 -18.98
C ALA A 13 3.67 11.13 -17.88
N GLY A 14 4.33 11.78 -16.92
CA GLY A 14 3.67 12.42 -15.80
C GLY A 14 4.68 12.90 -14.76
N ARG A 15 4.44 12.61 -13.49
CA ARG A 15 5.38 12.90 -12.38
C ARG A 15 6.77 12.27 -12.54
N LEU A 16 6.86 11.20 -13.32
CA LEU A 16 8.09 10.58 -13.78
C LEU A 16 7.90 10.12 -15.23
N THR A 17 8.97 9.70 -15.88
CA THR A 17 8.92 9.02 -17.17
C THR A 17 9.31 7.56 -17.01
N ALA A 18 8.59 6.68 -17.69
CA ALA A 18 8.93 5.25 -17.75
C ALA A 18 8.66 4.71 -19.15
N HIS A 19 9.51 3.77 -19.59
CA HIS A 19 9.41 3.14 -20.89
C HIS A 19 9.55 1.63 -20.74
N LEU A 20 8.60 0.89 -21.32
CA LEU A 20 8.64 -0.55 -21.46
C LEU A 20 8.79 -0.90 -22.95
N PRO A 21 9.92 -1.47 -23.39
CA PRO A 21 10.16 -1.76 -24.80
C PRO A 21 9.19 -2.82 -25.33
N MET A 22 9.05 -2.92 -26.65
CA MET A 22 8.13 -3.88 -27.30
C MET A 22 8.30 -5.32 -26.77
N ALA A 23 7.26 -5.88 -26.18
CA ALA A 23 7.22 -7.27 -25.70
C ALA A 23 5.78 -7.75 -25.50
N THR A 24 5.59 -9.07 -25.40
CA THR A 24 4.29 -9.64 -25.04
C THR A 24 3.97 -9.39 -23.57
N ARG A 25 2.82 -8.79 -23.30
CA ARG A 25 2.36 -8.41 -21.96
C ARG A 25 0.88 -8.69 -21.78
N LEU A 26 0.47 -8.82 -20.52
CA LEU A 26 -0.93 -8.79 -20.12
C LEU A 26 -1.33 -7.35 -19.79
N ILE A 27 -2.35 -6.84 -20.47
CA ILE A 27 -3.01 -5.58 -20.17
C ILE A 27 -4.36 -5.91 -19.52
N MET A 28 -4.56 -5.46 -18.29
CA MET A 28 -5.82 -5.61 -17.56
C MET A 28 -6.54 -4.26 -17.53
N VAL A 29 -7.78 -4.23 -18.03
CA VAL A 29 -8.66 -3.07 -17.95
C VAL A 29 -9.82 -3.40 -17.00
N LYS A 30 -9.79 -2.77 -15.82
CA LYS A 30 -10.78 -2.98 -14.76
C LYS A 30 -12.03 -2.14 -15.00
N ASN A 31 -13.14 -2.55 -14.36
CA ASN A 31 -14.43 -1.86 -14.49
C ASN A 31 -14.45 -0.47 -13.83
N ASP A 32 -13.57 -0.24 -12.84
CA ASP A 32 -13.37 1.06 -12.19
C ASP A 32 -12.51 2.03 -13.04
N GLY A 33 -12.06 1.60 -14.22
CA GLY A 33 -11.21 2.35 -15.13
C GLY A 33 -9.72 2.10 -14.94
N SER A 34 -9.29 1.37 -13.91
CA SER A 34 -7.87 1.06 -13.70
C SER A 34 -7.30 0.28 -14.88
N VAL A 35 -6.09 0.63 -15.31
CA VAL A 35 -5.33 -0.12 -16.33
C VAL A 35 -4.01 -0.58 -15.74
N LEU A 36 -3.68 -1.86 -15.91
CA LEU A 36 -2.47 -2.48 -15.38
C LEU A 36 -1.75 -3.24 -16.49
N VAL A 37 -0.43 -3.13 -16.54
CA VAL A 37 0.42 -3.84 -17.51
C VAL A 37 1.37 -4.76 -16.76
N HIS A 38 1.31 -6.05 -17.06
CA HIS A 38 2.11 -7.09 -16.43
C HIS A 38 3.01 -7.83 -17.44
N SER A 39 4.17 -8.28 -16.96
CA SER A 39 4.97 -9.34 -17.57
C SER A 39 4.77 -10.66 -16.81
N ASP A 40 5.19 -11.76 -17.42
CA ASP A 40 5.15 -13.10 -16.82
C ASP A 40 6.14 -13.26 -15.65
N GLY A 41 7.21 -12.46 -15.60
CA GLY A 41 8.22 -12.46 -14.53
C GLY A 41 8.50 -11.07 -13.96
N GLY A 42 9.32 -11.01 -12.90
CA GLY A 42 9.91 -9.77 -12.36
C GLY A 42 9.24 -9.19 -11.11
N SER A 43 7.93 -9.35 -10.91
CA SER A 43 7.22 -8.95 -9.68
C SER A 43 5.78 -9.45 -9.70
N TYR A 44 5.16 -9.63 -8.52
CA TYR A 44 3.70 -9.81 -8.41
C TYR A 44 2.92 -8.51 -8.70
N LYS A 45 3.61 -7.36 -8.76
CA LYS A 45 3.05 -6.04 -9.06
C LYS A 45 3.05 -5.76 -10.56
N PRO A 46 2.13 -4.92 -11.08
CA PRO A 46 2.22 -4.43 -12.45
C PRO A 46 3.53 -3.68 -12.69
N LEU A 47 4.05 -3.75 -13.92
CA LEU A 47 5.19 -2.96 -14.36
C LEU A 47 4.81 -1.48 -14.53
N ASN A 48 3.62 -1.22 -15.06
CA ASN A 48 3.03 0.11 -15.18
C ASN A 48 1.52 0.04 -14.93
N TRP A 49 0.94 1.08 -14.35
CA TRP A 49 -0.50 1.13 -14.12
C TRP A 49 -1.01 2.57 -14.10
N MET A 50 -2.31 2.72 -14.27
CA MET A 50 -3.06 3.93 -13.96
C MET A 50 -4.20 3.57 -13.00
N SER A 51 -4.25 4.26 -11.88
CA SER A 51 -5.27 4.08 -10.84
C SER A 51 -6.58 4.82 -11.19
N PRO A 52 -7.73 4.43 -10.63
CA PRO A 52 -8.98 5.11 -10.90
C PRO A 52 -9.00 6.51 -10.24
N PRO A 53 -9.73 7.50 -10.80
CA PRO A 53 -10.53 7.43 -12.02
C PRO A 53 -9.65 7.59 -13.28
N ALA A 54 -9.41 6.49 -13.98
CA ALA A 54 -8.62 6.46 -15.21
C ALA A 54 -9.55 6.25 -16.41
N ARG A 55 -9.17 6.86 -17.54
CA ARG A 55 -9.97 6.83 -18.78
C ARG A 55 -9.13 6.29 -19.92
N LEU A 56 -9.45 5.08 -20.35
CA LEU A 56 -8.89 4.45 -21.54
C LEU A 56 -9.56 5.02 -22.80
N ARG A 57 -8.76 5.39 -23.79
CA ARG A 57 -9.16 5.69 -25.17
C ARG A 57 -8.36 4.81 -26.12
N GLU A 58 -9.07 4.08 -26.96
CA GLU A 58 -8.47 3.28 -28.03
C GLU A 58 -8.46 4.11 -29.31
N GLY A 59 -7.35 4.13 -30.02
CA GLY A 59 -7.19 4.87 -31.25
C GLY A 59 -6.09 4.29 -32.12
N VAL A 60 -5.69 5.09 -33.10
CA VAL A 60 -4.59 4.80 -34.00
C VAL A 60 -3.65 6.00 -34.06
N THR A 61 -2.37 5.74 -34.17
CA THR A 61 -1.35 6.75 -34.46
C THR A 61 -1.46 7.23 -35.91
N GLU A 62 -0.79 8.33 -36.24
CA GLU A 62 -0.77 8.88 -37.62
C GLU A 62 -0.20 7.89 -38.65
N ASP A 63 0.73 7.03 -38.22
CA ASP A 63 1.30 5.95 -39.04
C ASP A 63 0.45 4.65 -39.03
N GLY A 64 -0.78 4.71 -38.49
CA GLY A 64 -1.78 3.65 -38.59
C GLY A 64 -1.62 2.50 -37.60
N ARG A 65 -0.75 2.63 -36.60
CA ARG A 65 -0.58 1.62 -35.54
C ARG A 65 -1.63 1.81 -34.46
N VAL A 66 -2.09 0.72 -33.86
CA VAL A 66 -3.06 0.78 -32.76
C VAL A 66 -2.37 1.37 -31.53
N GLU A 67 -2.95 2.41 -30.95
CA GLU A 67 -2.47 3.03 -29.72
C GLU A 67 -3.61 3.25 -28.75
N TRP A 68 -3.39 2.83 -27.51
CA TRP A 68 -4.29 3.09 -26.41
C TRP A 68 -3.69 4.16 -25.52
N THR A 69 -4.48 5.16 -25.17
CA THR A 69 -4.10 6.21 -24.23
C THR A 69 -4.95 6.12 -22.98
N VAL A 70 -4.32 6.05 -21.82
CA VAL A 70 -4.98 6.06 -20.51
C VAL A 70 -4.61 7.34 -19.78
N HIS A 71 -5.60 8.19 -19.53
CA HIS A 71 -5.42 9.39 -18.72
C HIS A 71 -5.76 9.09 -17.26
N GLY A 72 -4.93 9.58 -16.34
CA GLY A 72 -5.20 9.57 -14.92
C GLY A 72 -6.28 10.58 -14.51
N LYS A 73 -6.41 10.77 -13.20
CA LYS A 73 -7.46 11.62 -12.59
C LYS A 73 -7.46 13.07 -13.08
N ASP A 74 -6.29 13.61 -13.41
CA ASP A 74 -6.10 15.00 -13.82
C ASP A 74 -6.31 15.18 -15.35
N GLY A 75 -6.76 14.14 -16.04
CA GLY A 75 -7.09 14.18 -17.46
C GLY A 75 -5.85 14.26 -18.36
N PRO A 76 -5.98 14.87 -19.56
CA PRO A 76 -4.90 14.99 -20.53
C PRO A 76 -3.69 15.80 -20.04
N ASP A 77 -3.89 16.72 -19.09
CA ASP A 77 -2.83 17.56 -18.53
C ASP A 77 -2.03 16.85 -17.41
N GLY A 78 -2.43 15.63 -17.04
CA GLY A 78 -1.84 14.85 -15.97
C GLY A 78 -1.03 13.64 -16.42
N ASP A 79 -0.92 12.68 -15.49
CA ASP A 79 -0.27 11.38 -15.74
C ASP A 79 -0.99 10.65 -16.90
N THR A 80 -0.23 10.23 -17.92
CA THR A 80 -0.71 9.55 -19.12
C THR A 80 0.10 8.28 -19.40
N LEU A 81 -0.61 7.18 -19.70
CA LEU A 81 -0.04 5.91 -20.12
C LEU A 81 -0.41 5.65 -21.59
N ARG A 82 0.57 5.58 -22.48
CA ARG A 82 0.40 5.24 -23.90
C ARG A 82 0.85 3.80 -24.12
N ILE A 83 0.01 2.99 -24.73
CA ILE A 83 0.26 1.59 -25.02
C ILE A 83 0.15 1.43 -26.54
N LEU A 84 1.29 1.28 -27.20
CA LEU A 84 1.35 0.98 -28.62
C LEU A 84 1.20 -0.53 -28.80
N VAL A 85 0.18 -0.95 -29.54
CA VAL A 85 -0.17 -2.37 -29.75
C VAL A 85 0.24 -2.78 -31.16
N ASP A 86 1.15 -3.76 -31.24
CA ASP A 86 1.64 -4.35 -32.49
C ASP A 86 0.77 -5.53 -32.92
N GLU A 87 0.50 -6.43 -31.97
CA GLU A 87 -0.30 -7.64 -32.21
C GLU A 87 -1.12 -7.99 -30.96
N VAL A 88 -2.39 -8.30 -31.16
CA VAL A 88 -3.26 -8.85 -30.11
C VAL A 88 -3.30 -10.37 -30.24
N LEU A 89 -2.79 -11.07 -29.22
CA LEU A 89 -2.76 -12.53 -29.16
C LEU A 89 -4.04 -13.09 -28.53
N SER A 90 -4.64 -12.35 -27.60
CA SER A 90 -5.90 -12.71 -26.95
C SER A 90 -6.60 -11.46 -26.41
N ASP A 91 -7.91 -11.39 -26.54
CA ASP A 91 -8.76 -10.33 -25.98
C ASP A 91 -10.05 -10.96 -25.45
N SER A 92 -10.26 -10.87 -24.15
CA SER A 92 -11.39 -11.48 -23.46
C SER A 92 -11.98 -10.52 -22.44
N SER A 93 -13.30 -10.58 -22.25
CA SER A 93 -14.03 -9.76 -21.30
C SER A 93 -14.89 -10.61 -20.40
N HIS A 94 -14.83 -10.33 -19.11
CA HIS A 94 -15.54 -11.06 -18.05
C HIS A 94 -16.22 -10.08 -17.10
N ASP A 95 -17.48 -10.35 -16.78
CA ASP A 95 -18.14 -9.73 -15.61
C ASP A 95 -17.75 -10.53 -14.36
N LEU A 96 -17.18 -9.83 -13.38
CA LEU A 96 -16.79 -10.43 -12.09
C LEU A 96 -17.87 -10.27 -11.02
N GLY A 97 -18.96 -9.55 -11.33
CA GLY A 97 -20.03 -9.25 -10.39
C GLY A 97 -19.59 -8.29 -9.28
N LEU A 98 -20.38 -8.28 -8.21
CA LEU A 98 -20.09 -7.51 -7.00
C LEU A 98 -19.03 -8.24 -6.18
N ASP A 99 -17.90 -7.58 -5.94
CA ASP A 99 -16.87 -8.07 -5.03
C ASP A 99 -17.30 -7.83 -3.58
N PRO A 100 -17.42 -8.86 -2.73
CA PRO A 100 -17.67 -8.67 -1.29
C PRO A 100 -16.49 -8.00 -0.56
N GLY A 101 -15.36 -7.84 -1.25
CA GLY A 101 -14.15 -7.24 -0.72
C GLY A 101 -13.26 -8.24 0.00
N LEU A 102 -11.99 -7.88 0.13
CA LEU A 102 -11.03 -8.65 0.92
C LEU A 102 -11.45 -8.66 2.40
N GLN A 103 -11.87 -9.82 2.89
CA GLN A 103 -12.06 -10.04 4.31
C GLN A 103 -10.69 -10.30 4.96
N LYS A 104 -10.17 -9.30 5.66
CA LYS A 104 -9.01 -9.52 6.54
C LYS A 104 -9.54 -10.10 7.85
N ASP A 105 -9.12 -11.31 8.20
CA ASP A 105 -9.42 -11.90 9.50
C ASP A 105 -9.06 -10.86 10.56
N GLY A 106 -10.06 -10.36 11.30
CA GLY A 106 -9.91 -9.29 12.29
C GLY A 106 -9.03 -9.66 13.49
N VAL A 107 -8.13 -10.64 13.37
CA VAL A 107 -7.16 -11.06 14.36
C VAL A 107 -6.34 -9.88 14.85
N GLU A 108 -5.91 -8.97 13.98
CA GLU A 108 -5.16 -7.77 14.42
C GLU A 108 -6.02 -6.85 15.27
N LYS A 109 -7.29 -6.65 14.87
CA LYS A 109 -8.26 -5.89 15.67
C LYS A 109 -8.53 -6.55 17.02
N HIS A 110 -8.72 -7.86 17.06
CA HIS A 110 -8.92 -8.60 18.30
C HIS A 110 -7.67 -8.60 19.18
N LEU A 111 -6.46 -8.72 18.60
CA LEU A 111 -5.20 -8.59 19.33
C LEU A 111 -5.06 -7.19 19.92
N GLN A 112 -5.37 -6.15 19.15
CA GLN A 112 -5.38 -4.77 19.63
C GLN A 112 -6.37 -4.61 20.80
N GLU A 113 -7.57 -5.17 20.71
CA GLU A 113 -8.58 -5.15 21.78
C GLU A 113 -8.09 -5.86 23.06
N LEU A 114 -7.57 -7.08 22.92
CA LEU A 114 -7.03 -7.85 24.05
C LEU A 114 -5.84 -7.15 24.72
N LEU A 115 -4.94 -6.56 23.94
CA LEU A 115 -3.78 -5.82 24.46
C LEU A 115 -4.18 -4.47 25.05
N ALA A 116 -5.25 -3.84 24.57
CA ALA A 116 -5.81 -2.63 25.16
C ALA A 116 -6.45 -2.90 26.53
N ASP A 117 -7.11 -4.04 26.69
CA ASP A 117 -7.71 -4.46 27.97
C ASP A 117 -6.64 -4.94 28.97
N HIS A 118 -5.51 -5.45 28.47
CA HIS A 118 -4.42 -5.98 29.29
C HIS A 118 -3.02 -5.44 28.89
N PRO A 119 -2.79 -4.12 28.91
CA PRO A 119 -1.54 -3.51 28.43
C PRO A 119 -0.30 -3.98 29.19
N GLY A 120 -0.47 -4.39 30.44
CA GLY A 120 0.60 -4.96 31.28
C GLY A 120 1.23 -6.24 30.71
N THR A 121 0.60 -6.93 29.75
CA THR A 121 1.19 -8.10 29.08
C THR A 121 2.28 -7.71 28.09
N LEU A 122 2.30 -6.47 27.60
CA LEU A 122 3.35 -5.94 26.71
C LEU A 122 4.60 -5.55 27.49
N ALA A 123 4.41 -4.87 28.62
CA ALA A 123 5.45 -4.55 29.58
C ALA A 123 4.80 -4.30 30.96
N PRO A 124 5.45 -4.67 32.08
CA PRO A 124 4.94 -4.39 33.41
C PRO A 124 4.66 -2.89 33.62
N GLY A 125 3.55 -2.57 34.27
CA GLY A 125 3.18 -1.18 34.61
C GLY A 125 2.61 -0.34 33.46
N LEU A 126 2.48 -0.91 32.25
CA LEU A 126 1.88 -0.21 31.13
C LEU A 126 0.38 0.01 31.34
N THR A 127 -0.10 1.23 31.10
CA THR A 127 -1.51 1.62 31.16
C THR A 127 -1.96 2.22 29.84
N LEU A 128 -3.16 1.85 29.38
CA LEU A 128 -3.70 2.37 28.12
C LEU A 128 -4.06 3.86 28.27
N VAL A 129 -3.61 4.68 27.33
CA VAL A 129 -4.11 6.06 27.16
C VAL A 129 -5.26 6.06 26.16
N ARG A 130 -5.03 5.48 24.97
CA ARG A 130 -6.00 5.51 23.87
C ARG A 130 -5.67 4.44 22.82
N ARG A 131 -6.71 3.79 22.30
CA ARG A 131 -6.65 2.98 21.08
C ARG A 131 -6.73 3.87 19.84
N GLU A 132 -6.08 3.44 18.77
CA GLU A 132 -6.06 4.12 17.48
C GLU A 132 -5.72 5.62 17.65
N TYR A 133 -4.60 5.89 18.31
CA TYR A 133 -4.20 7.26 18.61
C TYR A 133 -3.82 7.99 17.30
N PRO A 134 -4.50 9.11 16.97
CA PRO A 134 -4.37 9.71 15.65
C PRO A 134 -2.99 10.32 15.41
N THR A 135 -2.44 10.11 14.21
CA THR A 135 -1.25 10.83 13.70
C THR A 135 -1.53 11.37 12.29
N ALA A 136 -0.63 12.18 11.76
CA ALA A 136 -0.75 12.75 10.41
C ALA A 136 -0.76 11.70 9.28
N ILE A 137 -0.28 10.47 9.53
CA ILE A 137 -0.18 9.39 8.54
C ILE A 137 -1.10 8.19 8.86
N GLY A 138 -2.08 8.40 9.75
CA GLY A 138 -2.98 7.36 10.25
C GLY A 138 -2.76 7.08 11.74
N PRO A 139 -3.65 6.31 12.38
CA PRO A 139 -3.55 6.04 13.81
C PRO A 139 -2.44 5.04 14.13
N VAL A 140 -1.77 5.21 15.27
CA VAL A 140 -1.01 4.13 15.92
C VAL A 140 -1.95 3.26 16.74
N ASP A 141 -1.73 1.95 16.78
CA ASP A 141 -2.69 1.00 17.36
C ASP A 141 -3.02 1.30 18.83
N LEU A 142 -2.01 1.45 19.68
CA LEU A 142 -2.19 1.83 21.08
C LEU A 142 -1.19 2.93 21.45
N LEU A 143 -1.67 3.93 22.16
CA LEU A 143 -0.83 4.81 22.96
C LEU A 143 -1.04 4.46 24.43
N CYS A 144 0.06 4.24 25.14
CA CYS A 144 0.09 3.85 26.53
C CYS A 144 1.03 4.77 27.34
N ARG A 145 0.99 4.64 28.66
CA ARG A 145 1.96 5.22 29.60
C ARG A 145 2.59 4.13 30.45
N ASP A 146 3.88 4.25 30.69
CA ASP A 146 4.58 3.41 31.66
C ASP A 146 4.47 3.97 33.09
N ASP A 147 5.10 3.28 34.04
CA ASP A 147 5.12 3.62 35.47
C ASP A 147 5.78 4.97 35.78
N ARG A 148 6.62 5.47 34.88
CA ARG A 148 7.26 6.80 34.94
C ARG A 148 6.42 7.88 34.26
N GLY A 149 5.28 7.51 33.69
CA GLY A 149 4.40 8.40 32.95
C GLY A 149 4.90 8.77 31.56
N SER A 150 5.95 8.11 31.05
CA SER A 150 6.47 8.29 29.69
C SER A 150 5.51 7.62 28.69
N CYS A 151 5.34 8.25 27.52
CA CYS A 151 4.46 7.70 26.49
C CYS A 151 5.12 6.52 25.77
N VAL A 152 4.31 5.50 25.49
CA VAL A 152 4.73 4.30 24.76
C VAL A 152 3.74 4.05 23.63
N ALA A 153 4.22 4.12 22.40
CA ALA A 153 3.46 3.78 21.20
C ALA A 153 3.61 2.27 20.92
N VAL A 154 2.50 1.59 20.66
CA VAL A 154 2.48 0.15 20.37
C VAL A 154 1.87 -0.05 19.00
N GLU A 155 2.57 -0.78 18.13
CA GLU A 155 2.06 -1.26 16.85
C GLU A 155 1.84 -2.78 16.95
N VAL A 156 0.65 -3.24 16.58
CA VAL A 156 0.21 -4.64 16.74
C VAL A 156 0.08 -5.29 15.37
N LYS A 157 0.77 -6.41 15.17
CA LYS A 157 0.63 -7.24 13.95
C LYS A 157 0.28 -8.67 14.31
N ARG A 158 -0.43 -9.37 13.44
CA ARG A 158 -0.55 -10.84 13.57
C ARG A 158 0.81 -11.49 13.31
N ARG A 159 1.48 -11.06 12.23
CA ARG A 159 2.84 -11.45 11.85
C ARG A 159 3.69 -10.20 11.60
N GLY A 160 4.77 -10.07 12.34
CA GLY A 160 5.68 -8.93 12.30
C GLY A 160 6.72 -9.07 11.19
N ASP A 161 6.57 -8.24 10.16
CA ASP A 161 7.50 -8.07 9.03
C ASP A 161 8.14 -6.66 9.07
N ILE A 162 9.11 -6.40 8.18
CA ILE A 162 9.87 -5.13 8.13
C ILE A 162 8.93 -3.92 8.01
N ASP A 163 7.90 -4.02 7.16
CA ASP A 163 6.93 -2.95 6.94
C ASP A 163 6.26 -2.47 8.23
N GLY A 164 6.02 -3.38 9.19
CA GLY A 164 5.43 -3.03 10.48
C GLY A 164 6.38 -2.26 11.40
N VAL A 165 7.67 -2.58 11.35
CA VAL A 165 8.71 -1.86 12.09
C VAL A 165 8.89 -0.47 11.52
N GLU A 166 9.02 -0.34 10.19
CA GLU A 166 9.12 0.96 9.53
C GLU A 166 7.88 1.83 9.78
N GLN A 167 6.69 1.21 9.85
CA GLN A 167 5.47 1.90 10.21
C GLN A 167 5.55 2.47 11.63
N LEU A 168 5.96 1.67 12.61
CA LEU A 168 6.16 2.13 13.99
C LEU A 168 7.22 3.25 14.06
N THR A 169 8.34 3.12 13.35
CA THR A 169 9.38 4.16 13.29
C THR A 169 8.82 5.49 12.81
N ARG A 170 8.03 5.51 11.73
CA ARG A 170 7.38 6.72 11.22
C ARG A 170 6.39 7.31 12.25
N TYR A 171 5.66 6.49 12.99
CA TYR A 171 4.81 7.00 14.08
C TYR A 171 5.63 7.63 15.19
N LEU A 172 6.73 7.00 15.62
CA LEU A 172 7.61 7.56 16.65
C LEU A 172 8.19 8.90 16.22
N GLU A 173 8.61 9.07 14.96
CA GLU A 173 9.09 10.35 14.44
C GLU A 173 8.05 11.46 14.55
N LEU A 174 6.77 11.16 14.33
CA LEU A 174 5.68 12.12 14.42
C LEU A 174 5.29 12.41 15.88
N LEU A 175 5.13 11.36 16.69
CA LEU A 175 4.73 11.48 18.09
C LEU A 175 5.80 12.20 18.92
N ASN A 176 7.09 12.00 18.62
CA ASN A 176 8.17 12.69 19.32
C ASN A 176 8.26 14.19 18.98
N ARG A 177 7.56 14.68 17.94
CA ARG A 177 7.43 16.13 17.66
C ARG A 177 6.40 16.82 18.55
N ASP A 178 5.51 16.07 19.17
CA ASP A 178 4.51 16.60 20.09
C ASP A 178 5.11 16.72 21.50
N SER A 179 5.36 17.96 21.93
CA SER A 179 5.93 18.25 23.25
C SER A 179 5.04 17.79 24.41
N THR A 180 3.73 17.64 24.20
CA THR A 180 2.81 17.15 25.24
C THR A 180 2.95 15.65 25.50
N LEU A 181 3.37 14.90 24.48
CA LEU A 181 3.66 13.46 24.60
C LEU A 181 5.05 13.22 25.19
N CYS A 182 5.97 14.16 25.01
CA CYS A 182 7.37 14.07 25.44
C CYS A 182 7.65 14.65 26.84
N LEU A 183 6.62 14.99 27.62
CA LEU A 183 6.77 15.62 28.95
C LEU A 183 7.67 14.81 29.90
N ASN A 184 7.62 13.48 29.82
CA ASN A 184 8.38 12.56 30.67
C ASN A 184 9.46 11.79 29.87
N GLY A 185 10.02 12.41 28.82
CA GLY A 185 11.00 11.79 27.92
C GLY A 185 10.41 11.41 26.56
N SER A 186 11.27 10.94 25.65
CA SER A 186 10.86 10.56 24.30
C SER A 186 9.83 9.42 24.31
N VAL A 187 8.93 9.45 23.34
CA VAL A 187 7.96 8.37 23.10
C VAL A 187 8.73 7.13 22.66
N ARG A 188 8.57 6.03 23.41
CA ARG A 188 9.17 4.72 23.10
C ARG A 188 8.23 3.88 22.23
N GLY A 189 8.79 2.98 21.43
CA GLY A 189 8.03 2.02 20.63
C GLY A 189 8.00 0.63 21.24
N ILE A 190 6.87 -0.07 21.10
CA ILE A 190 6.76 -1.53 21.24
C ILE A 190 6.16 -2.09 19.96
N PHE A 191 6.89 -2.97 19.29
CA PHE A 191 6.36 -3.74 18.16
C PHE A 191 5.87 -5.10 18.65
N ALA A 192 4.55 -5.30 18.67
CA ALA A 192 3.92 -6.49 19.24
C ALA A 192 3.37 -7.40 18.13
N ALA A 193 3.78 -8.66 18.10
CA ALA A 193 3.20 -9.65 17.21
C ALA A 193 3.27 -11.06 17.78
N GLN A 194 2.41 -11.98 17.31
CA GLN A 194 2.48 -13.40 17.69
C GLN A 194 3.76 -14.05 17.16
N GLU A 195 4.16 -13.68 15.94
CA GLU A 195 5.40 -14.13 15.29
C GLU A 195 6.11 -12.90 14.72
N ILE A 196 7.42 -12.74 14.94
CA ILE A 196 8.22 -11.66 14.34
C ILE A 196 9.35 -12.31 13.53
N ARG A 197 9.45 -11.96 12.23
CA ARG A 197 10.52 -12.48 11.36
C ARG A 197 11.90 -12.01 11.83
N PRO A 198 12.97 -12.81 11.62
CA PRO A 198 14.31 -12.45 12.08
C PRO A 198 14.79 -11.07 11.61
N GLN A 199 14.55 -10.69 10.36
CA GLN A 199 14.98 -9.39 9.83
C GLN A 199 14.22 -8.23 10.47
N ALA A 200 12.91 -8.38 10.69
CA ALA A 200 12.10 -7.39 11.37
C ALA A 200 12.56 -7.22 12.84
N ARG A 201 12.93 -8.32 13.51
CA ARG A 201 13.47 -8.26 14.87
C ARG A 201 14.78 -7.47 14.93
N VAL A 202 15.69 -7.70 13.98
CA VAL A 202 16.97 -6.97 13.91
C VAL A 202 16.70 -5.48 13.70
N LEU A 203 15.83 -5.11 12.77
CA LEU A 203 15.49 -3.71 12.50
C LEU A 203 14.78 -3.04 13.69
N ALA A 204 13.92 -3.77 14.42
CA ALA A 204 13.19 -3.21 15.56
C ALA A 204 14.09 -2.88 16.77
N THR A 205 15.32 -3.40 16.77
CA THR A 205 16.32 -3.17 17.83
C THR A 205 17.40 -2.16 17.46
N ASP A 206 17.39 -1.67 16.21
CA ASP A 206 18.29 -0.62 15.72
C ASP A 206 17.80 0.76 16.18
#